data_AF-A0A358AYF2-F1
#
_entry.id   AF-A0A358AYF2-F1
#
_cell.length_a   1.000
_cell.length_b   1.000
_cell.length_c   1.000
_cell.angle_alpha   90.00
_cell.angle_beta   90.00
_cell.angle_gamma   90.00
#
_symmetry.space_group_name_H-M   'P 1'
#
loop_
_entity.id
_entity.type
_entity.pdbx_description
1 polymer ?
#
loop_
_entity_poly.entity_id
_entity_poly.type
_entity_poly.pdbx_seq_one_letter_code
_entity_poly.pdbx_strand_id
1 'polypeptide(L)'
;MEDPIPPIHRKRGLLAGLRASFLTGLVVVLPIGLTIYLVYTVVGWIDSWILPLIPWSWQPEQLMKYYIGPEADFPVRGVGVIVFLVFTVLAGWIAK
;
A
#
# COMPACT_ATOMS: atom_id res chain seq x y z
N MET A 1 -17.62 -23.58 -59.82
CA MET A 1 -16.70 -22.53 -59.34
C MET A 1 -17.47 -21.80 -58.25
N GLU A 2 -17.39 -22.25 -57.01
CA GLU A 2 -17.99 -21.55 -55.87
C GLU A 2 -17.02 -20.46 -55.42
N ASP A 3 -17.47 -19.21 -55.43
CA ASP A 3 -16.73 -18.09 -54.86
C ASP A 3 -16.78 -18.15 -53.33
N PRO A 4 -15.66 -17.91 -52.62
CA PRO A 4 -15.66 -17.93 -51.16
C PRO A 4 -16.38 -16.69 -50.62
N ILE A 5 -17.38 -16.91 -49.77
CA ILE A 5 -18.14 -15.85 -49.11
C ILE A 5 -17.19 -15.04 -48.20
N PRO A 6 -17.11 -13.71 -48.32
CA PRO A 6 -16.20 -12.91 -47.52
C PRO A 6 -16.59 -12.94 -46.03
N PRO A 7 -15.63 -13.02 -45.10
CA PRO A 7 -15.92 -13.05 -43.68
C PRO A 7 -16.54 -11.72 -43.23
N ILE A 8 -17.77 -11.79 -42.72
CA ILE A 8 -18.49 -10.65 -42.14
C ILE A 8 -17.73 -10.18 -40.90
N HIS A 9 -16.99 -9.07 -41.01
CA HIS A 9 -16.37 -8.42 -39.86
C HIS A 9 -17.47 -7.77 -39.00
N ARG A 10 -17.92 -8.46 -37.95
CA ARG A 10 -18.75 -7.87 -36.89
C ARG A 10 -18.00 -6.68 -36.29
N LYS A 11 -18.44 -5.46 -36.57
CA LYS A 11 -17.91 -4.24 -35.94
C LYS A 11 -18.11 -4.38 -34.43
N ARG A 12 -17.04 -4.67 -33.68
CA ARG A 12 -17.05 -4.66 -32.22
C ARG A 12 -17.52 -3.28 -31.79
N GLY A 13 -18.70 -3.19 -31.17
CA GLY A 13 -19.25 -1.91 -30.72
C GLY A 13 -18.23 -1.18 -29.86
N LEU A 14 -18.08 0.13 -30.04
CA LEU A 14 -17.10 0.96 -29.31
C LEU A 14 -17.22 0.76 -27.78
N LEU A 15 -18.46 0.62 -27.29
CA LEU A 15 -18.76 0.31 -25.89
C LEU A 15 -18.37 -1.12 -25.47
N ALA A 16 -18.27 -2.08 -26.38
CA ALA A 16 -17.77 -3.43 -26.09
C ALA A 16 -16.24 -3.46 -25.94
N GLY A 17 -15.52 -2.60 -26.67
CA GLY A 17 -14.09 -2.41 -26.48
C GLY A 17 -13.75 -1.77 -25.14
N LEU A 18 -14.50 -0.75 -24.71
CA LEU A 18 -14.23 -0.01 -23.47
C LEU A 18 -14.26 -0.89 -22.20
N ARG A 19 -15.27 -1.78 -22.09
CA ARG A 19 -15.39 -2.73 -20.95
C ARG A 19 -14.26 -3.76 -20.95
N ALA A 20 -13.88 -4.26 -22.12
CA ALA A 20 -12.77 -5.20 -22.24
C ALA A 20 -11.44 -4.56 -21.80
N SER A 21 -11.21 -3.29 -22.17
CA SER A 21 -10.04 -2.53 -21.73
C SER A 21 -10.06 -2.20 -20.24
N PHE A 22 -11.23 -1.88 -19.66
CA PHE A 22 -11.38 -1.63 -18.23
C PHE A 22 -11.04 -2.85 -17.37
N LEU A 23 -11.57 -4.03 -17.73
CA LEU A 23 -11.26 -5.28 -17.03
C LEU A 23 -9.77 -5.60 -17.10
N THR A 24 -9.15 -5.38 -18.27
CA THR A 24 -7.71 -5.57 -18.45
C THR A 24 -6.92 -4.61 -17.56
N GLY A 25 -7.29 -3.32 -17.53
CA GLY A 25 -6.66 -2.32 -16.66
C GLY A 25 -6.79 -2.65 -15.17
N LEU A 26 -7.97 -3.09 -14.73
CA LEU A 26 -8.22 -3.48 -13.34
C LEU A 26 -7.34 -4.66 -12.92
N VAL A 27 -7.23 -5.70 -13.75
CA VAL A 27 -6.38 -6.87 -13.49
C VAL A 27 -4.91 -6.50 -13.40
N VAL A 28 -4.45 -5.53 -14.20
CA VAL A 28 -3.05 -5.05 -14.17
C VAL A 28 -2.76 -4.22 -12.92
N VAL A 29 -3.72 -3.42 -12.43
CA VAL A 29 -3.53 -2.58 -11.22
C VAL A 29 -3.71 -3.39 -9.93
N LEU A 30 -4.53 -4.43 -9.93
CA LEU A 30 -4.78 -5.32 -8.79
C LEU A 30 -3.53 -5.78 -8.04
N PRO A 31 -2.46 -6.32 -8.68
CA PRO A 31 -1.26 -6.74 -7.97
C PRO A 31 -0.54 -5.60 -7.25
N ILE A 32 -0.54 -4.38 -7.82
CA ILE A 32 0.06 -3.21 -7.18
C ILE A 32 -0.79 -2.75 -6.00
N GLY A 33 -2.11 -2.73 -6.16
CA GLY A 33 -3.02 -2.44 -5.06
C GLY A 33 -2.88 -3.46 -3.92
N LEU A 34 -2.72 -4.74 -4.25
CA LEU A 34 -2.55 -5.81 -3.28
C LEU A 34 -1.25 -5.68 -2.49
N THR A 35 -0.13 -5.33 -3.13
CA THR A 35 1.15 -5.12 -2.42
C THR A 35 1.06 -3.93 -1.49
N ILE A 36 0.50 -2.80 -1.94
CA ILE A 36 0.28 -1.62 -1.10
C ILE A 36 -0.62 -1.98 0.09
N TYR A 37 -1.71 -2.71 -0.16
CA TYR A 37 -2.64 -3.14 0.89
C TYR A 37 -1.97 -4.05 1.93
N LEU A 38 -1.18 -5.03 1.48
CA LEU A 38 -0.42 -5.93 2.36
C LEU A 38 0.57 -5.14 3.23
N VAL A 39 1.36 -4.27 2.62
CA VAL A 39 2.31 -3.41 3.35
C VAL A 39 1.56 -2.53 4.36
N TYR A 40 0.51 -1.84 3.94
CA TYR A 40 -0.27 -0.95 4.82
C TYR A 40 -0.89 -1.67 6.02
N THR A 41 -1.37 -2.90 5.81
CA THR A 41 -1.97 -3.74 6.87
C THR A 41 -0.91 -4.26 7.82
N VAL A 42 0.19 -4.81 7.30
CA VAL A 42 1.29 -5.35 8.14
C VAL A 42 1.93 -4.23 8.96
N VAL A 43 2.21 -3.09 8.34
CA VAL A 43 2.75 -1.91 9.03
C VAL A 43 1.81 -1.44 10.15
N GLY A 44 0.51 -1.29 9.87
CA GLY A 44 -0.46 -0.90 10.89
C GLY A 44 -0.55 -1.90 12.06
N TRP A 45 -0.43 -3.19 11.76
CA TRP A 45 -0.41 -4.24 12.78
C TRP A 45 0.84 -4.17 13.67
N ILE A 46 2.03 -4.03 13.05
CA ILE A 46 3.30 -3.86 13.76
C ILE A 46 3.28 -2.58 14.61
N ASP A 47 2.87 -1.45 14.03
CA ASP A 47 2.74 -0.17 14.72
C ASP A 47 1.82 -0.31 15.95
N SER A 48 0.71 -1.03 15.84
CA SER A 48 -0.22 -1.24 16.97
C SER A 48 0.35 -2.09 18.10
N TRP A 49 1.28 -2.99 17.81
CA TRP A 49 1.96 -3.81 18.82
C TRP A 49 3.14 -3.08 19.47
N ILE A 50 3.89 -2.29 18.69
CA ILE A 50 5.14 -1.66 19.13
C ILE A 50 4.91 -0.28 19.74
N LEU A 51 4.06 0.56 19.14
CA LEU A 51 3.78 1.90 19.66
C LEU A 51 3.33 1.93 21.13
N PRO A 52 2.47 1.03 21.64
CA PRO A 52 2.11 1.04 23.07
C PRO A 52 3.26 0.65 24.00
N LEU A 53 4.34 0.05 23.50
CA LEU A 53 5.55 -0.24 24.28
C LEU A 53 6.42 1.02 24.48
N ILE A 54 6.21 2.05 23.67
CA ILE A 54 6.92 3.33 23.79
C ILE A 54 6.15 4.21 24.78
N PRO A 55 6.79 4.67 25.87
CA PRO A 55 6.17 5.58 26.83
C PRO A 55 5.59 6.82 26.15
N TRP A 56 4.45 7.30 26.64
CA TRP A 56 3.67 8.38 26.02
C TRP A 56 4.48 9.66 25.71
N SER A 57 5.50 9.96 26.50
CA SER A 57 6.41 11.11 26.29
C SER A 57 7.34 10.98 25.08
N TRP A 58 7.58 9.77 24.60
CA TRP A 58 8.44 9.47 23.44
C TRP A 58 7.64 9.16 22.18
N GLN A 59 6.32 9.36 22.21
CA GLN A 59 5.50 9.14 21.04
C GLN A 59 5.83 10.18 19.97
N PRO A 60 6.03 9.76 18.71
CA PRO A 60 6.40 10.64 17.60
C PRO A 60 5.42 11.79 17.41
N GLU A 61 4.13 11.53 17.65
CA GLU A 61 3.06 12.52 17.59
C GLU A 61 3.27 13.66 18.59
N GLN A 62 3.69 13.34 19.82
CA GLN A 62 3.95 14.34 20.86
C GLN A 62 5.25 15.12 20.59
N LEU A 63 6.30 14.44 20.09
CA LEU A 63 7.51 15.11 19.64
C LEU A 63 7.20 16.08 18.49
N MET A 64 6.43 15.65 17.49
CA MET A 64 6.07 16.49 16.35
C MET A 64 5.28 17.73 16.82
N LYS A 65 4.29 17.55 17.70
CA LYS A 65 3.52 18.65 18.31
C LYS A 65 4.39 19.59 19.14
N TYR A 66 5.41 19.06 19.83
CA TYR A 66 6.36 19.84 20.62
C TYR A 66 7.32 20.67 19.74
N TYR A 67 7.80 20.13 18.63
CA TYR A 67 8.81 20.80 17.78
C TYR A 67 8.22 21.68 16.67
N ILE A 68 7.06 21.32 16.11
CA ILE A 68 6.48 21.99 14.92
C ILE A 68 5.17 22.74 15.27
N GLY A 69 4.60 22.47 16.44
CA GLY A 69 3.39 23.10 16.95
C GLY A 69 2.17 22.18 16.94
N PRO A 70 1.14 22.47 17.76
CA PRO A 70 -0.03 21.62 17.96
C PRO A 70 -0.92 21.42 16.72
N GLU A 71 -0.72 22.24 15.68
CA GLU A 71 -1.44 22.19 14.39
C GLU A 71 -0.91 21.06 13.46
N ALA A 72 0.25 20.47 13.76
CA ALA A 72 0.88 19.44 12.93
C ALA A 72 0.31 18.05 13.22
N ASP A 73 -0.94 17.82 12.85
CA ASP A 73 -1.56 16.49 12.90
C ASP A 73 -1.20 15.68 11.65
N PHE A 74 0.07 15.25 11.59
CA PHE A 74 0.53 14.35 10.52
C PHE A 74 0.20 12.89 10.90
N PRO A 75 -0.40 12.10 10.00
CA PRO A 75 -0.57 10.67 10.23
C PRO A 75 0.82 10.03 10.26
N VAL A 76 1.38 9.89 11.46
CA VAL A 76 2.66 9.21 11.75
C VAL A 76 2.49 7.69 11.63
N ARG A 77 1.95 7.23 10.51
CA ARG A 77 1.87 5.82 10.14
C ARG A 77 3.22 5.42 9.55
N GLY A 78 3.81 4.33 10.05
CA GLY A 78 5.12 3.84 9.60
C GLY A 78 6.28 4.14 10.55
N VAL A 79 6.05 4.84 11.68
CA VAL A 79 7.10 5.02 12.69
C VAL A 79 7.44 3.70 13.38
N GLY A 80 6.46 2.83 13.61
CA GLY A 80 6.72 1.51 14.20
C GLY A 80 7.57 0.63 13.28
N VAL A 81 7.58 0.83 11.96
CA VAL A 81 8.50 0.14 11.03
C VAL A 81 9.95 0.57 11.25
N ILE A 82 10.19 1.88 11.38
CA ILE A 82 11.53 2.42 11.64
C ILE A 82 12.01 1.91 13.01
N VAL A 83 11.15 1.97 14.03
CA VAL A 83 11.44 1.44 15.37
C VAL A 83 11.70 -0.07 15.33
N PHE A 84 10.89 -0.84 14.60
CA PHE A 84 11.05 -2.28 14.42
C PHE A 84 12.39 -2.62 13.76
N LEU A 85 12.80 -1.88 12.73
CA LEU A 85 14.10 -2.04 12.08
C LEU A 85 15.24 -1.80 13.08
N VAL A 86 15.20 -0.70 13.82
CA VAL A 86 16.20 -0.37 14.84
C VAL A 86 16.24 -1.46 15.92
N PHE A 87 15.08 -1.84 16.46
CA PHE A 87 14.96 -2.89 17.47
C PHE A 87 15.50 -4.23 16.97
N THR A 88 15.16 -4.65 15.76
CA THR A 88 15.62 -5.92 15.17
C THR A 88 17.13 -5.92 14.99
N VAL A 89 17.72 -4.81 14.55
CA VAL A 89 19.17 -4.66 14.43
C VAL A 89 19.83 -4.75 15.81
N LEU A 90 19.31 -4.04 16.81
CA LEU A 90 19.83 -4.08 18.18
C LEU A 90 19.70 -5.46 18.82
N ALA A 91 18.55 -6.12 18.67
CA ALA A 91 18.31 -7.47 19.16
C ALA A 91 19.24 -8.49 18.51
N GLY A 92 19.43 -8.39 17.18
CA GLY A 92 20.39 -9.23 16.44
C GLY A 92 21.84 -8.98 16.85
N TRP A 93 22.17 -7.77 17.31
CA TRP A 93 23.49 -7.45 17.84
C TRP A 93 23.70 -8.00 19.26
N ILE A 94 22.68 -7.95 20.12
CA ILE A 94 22.73 -8.50 21.49
C ILE A 94 22.76 -10.03 21.48
N ALA A 95 22.12 -10.67 20.51
CA ALA A 95 22.09 -12.13 20.37
C ALA A 95 23.42 -12.73 19.86
N LYS A 96 24.40 -11.89 19.49
CA LYS A 96 25.72 -12.30 19.01
C LYS A 96 26.76 -12.22 20.11
#